data_AF-A0A9D0GYH8-F1
#
_entry.id   AF-A0A9D0GYH8-F1
#
_cell.length_a   1.000
_cell.length_b   1.000
_cell.length_c   1.000
_cell.angle_alpha   90.00
_cell.angle_beta   90.00
_cell.angle_gamma   90.00
#
_symmetry.space_group_name_H-M   'P 1'
#
loop_
_entity.id
_entity.type
_entity.pdbx_description
1 polymer ?
#
loop_
_entity_poly.entity_id
_entity_poly.type
_entity_poly.pdbx_seq_one_letter_code
_entity_poly.pdbx_strand_id
1 'polypeptide(L)' 'LVVDSTEIGDLVQERLKKIDPVAYLRFRSVYNEFQDIKDFEKALKEIEEKEEE' A
#
# COMPACT_ATOMS: atom_id res chain seq x y z
N LEU A 1 18.19 -18.79 9.61
CA LEU A 1 17.90 -17.38 9.29
C LEU A 1 16.40 -17.22 9.36
N VAL A 2 15.91 -16.35 10.24
CA VAL A 2 14.48 -16.01 10.32
C VAL A 2 14.32 -14.70 9.56
N VAL A 3 13.24 -14.56 8.80
CA VAL A 3 12.87 -13.33 8.09
C VAL A 3 11.51 -12.92 8.62
N ASP A 4 11.37 -11.66 9.03
CA ASP A 4 10.11 -11.16 9.57
C ASP A 4 9.11 -10.91 8.43
N SER A 5 7.87 -11.36 8.62
CA SER A 5 6.82 -11.16 7.62
C SER A 5 6.57 -9.67 7.33
N THR A 6 6.80 -8.80 8.31
CA THR A 6 6.72 -7.34 8.16
C THR A 6 7.73 -6.82 7.14
N GLU A 7 8.97 -7.33 7.14
CA GLU A 7 9.99 -6.96 6.16
C GLU A 7 9.53 -7.27 4.73
N ILE A 8 8.93 -8.45 4.54
CA ILE A 8 8.38 -8.87 3.24
C ILE A 8 7.17 -8.00 2.86
N GLY A 9 6.28 -7.71 3.81
CA GLY A 9 5.09 -6.89 3.58
C GLY A 9 5.43 -5.48 3.11
N ASP A 10 6.42 -4.86 3.75
CA ASP A 10 6.90 -3.51 3.40
C ASP A 10 7.47 -3.48 1.97
N LEU A 11 8.31 -4.45 1.63
CA LEU A 11 8.89 -4.59 0.29
C LEU A 11 7.81 -4.80 -0.79
N VAL A 12 6.80 -5.64 -0.51
CA VAL A 12 5.68 -5.90 -1.42
C VAL A 12 4.88 -4.61 -1.65
N GLN A 13 4.53 -3.89 -0.58
CA GLN A 13 3.80 -2.62 -0.67
C GLN A 13 4.53 -1.61 -1.55
N GLU A 14 5.84 -1.40 -1.33
CA GLU A 14 6.62 -0.41 -2.07
C GLU A 14 6.69 -0.74 -3.55
N ARG A 15 6.79 -2.04 -3.88
CA ARG A 15 6.85 -2.51 -5.25
C ARG A 15 5.50 -2.41 -5.92
N LEU A 16 4.42 -2.83 -5.26
CA LEU A 16 3.06 -2.76 -5.78
C LEU A 16 2.65 -1.32 -6.08
N LYS A 17 2.99 -0.36 -5.20
CA LYS A 17 2.70 1.07 -5.42
C LYS A 17 3.21 1.55 -6.79
N LYS A 18 4.28 0.95 -7.34
CA LYS A 18 4.90 1.29 -8.64
C LYS A 18 4.38 0.49 -9.83
N ILE A 19 3.77 -0.67 -9.60
CA ILE A 19 3.38 -1.58 -10.68
C ILE A 19 1.89 -1.47 -10.95
N ASP A 20 1.07 -1.45 -9.90
CA ASP A 20 -0.38 -1.48 -9.99
C ASP A 20 -0.99 -0.77 -8.77
N PRO A 21 -1.54 0.45 -8.95
CA PRO A 21 -2.18 1.19 -7.88
C PRO A 21 -3.37 0.49 -7.24
N VAL A 22 -4.14 -0.30 -8.01
CA VAL A 22 -5.32 -1.03 -7.51
C VAL A 22 -4.88 -2.20 -6.64
N ALA A 23 -3.85 -2.94 -7.06
CA ALA A 23 -3.27 -4.03 -6.26
C ALA A 23 -2.62 -3.51 -4.97
N TYR A 24 -1.91 -2.38 -5.04
CA TYR A 24 -1.38 -1.67 -3.87
C TYR A 24 -2.48 -1.33 -2.86
N LEU A 25 -3.58 -0.75 -3.32
CA LEU A 25 -4.69 -0.35 -2.45
C LEU A 25 -5.33 -1.56 -1.74
N ARG A 26 -5.53 -2.67 -2.46
CA ARG A 26 -6.06 -3.93 -1.90
C ARG A 26 -5.11 -4.58 -0.90
N PHE A 27 -3.82 -4.53 -1.17
CA PHE A 27 -2.81 -5.07 -0.25
C PHE A 27 -2.77 -4.23 1.02
N ARG A 28 -2.68 -2.91 0.88
CA ARG A 28 -2.55 -1.98 2.00
C ARG A 28 -3.80 -1.93 2.88
N SER A 29 -5.00 -2.16 2.33
CA SER A 29 -6.22 -2.22 3.15
C SER A 29 -6.20 -3.35 4.18
N VAL A 30 -5.52 -4.45 3.89
CA VAL A 30 -5.35 -5.58 4.82
C VAL A 30 -4.08 -5.42 5.64
N TYR A 31 -2.96 -5.07 5.00
CA TYR A 31 -1.64 -4.97 5.65
C TYR A 31 -1.57 -3.86 6.70
N ASN A 32 -2.18 -2.69 6.43
CA ASN A 32 -2.25 -1.58 7.38
C ASN A 32 -3.59 -1.52 8.13
N GLU A 33 -4.45 -2.51 7.95
CA GLU A 33 -5.75 -2.66 8.62
C GLU A 33 -6.57 -1.35 8.65
N PHE A 34 -7.07 -0.92 7.49
CA PHE A 34 -7.83 0.33 7.39
C PHE A 34 -8.99 0.33 8.40
N GLN A 35 -8.99 1.30 9.30
CA GLN A 35 -9.96 1.38 10.38
C GLN A 35 -11.19 2.17 9.94
N ASP A 36 -11.00 3.16 9.06
CA ASP A 36 -12.07 3.99 8.55
C ASP A 36 -11.86 4.44 7.08
N ILE A 37 -12.84 5.16 6.55
CA ILE A 37 -12.81 5.65 5.17
C ILE A 37 -11.70 6.68 4.93
N LYS A 38 -11.20 7.37 5.97
CA LYS A 38 -10.13 8.37 5.82
C LYS A 38 -8.80 7.70 5.52
N ASP A 39 -8.56 6.51 6.06
CA ASP A 39 -7.38 5.71 5.71
C ASP A 39 -7.36 5.38 4.21
N PHE A 40 -8.53 5.05 3.66
CA PHE A 40 -8.71 4.79 2.24
C PHE A 40 -8.52 6.05 1.40
N GLU A 41 -9.13 7.19 1.79
CA GLU A 41 -8.93 8.48 1.12
C GLU A 41 -7.45 8.90 1.10
N LYS A 42 -6.72 8.67 2.19
CA LYS A 42 -5.28 8.94 2.27
C LYS A 42 -4.50 8.06 1.28
N ALA A 43 -4.82 6.77 1.22
CA ALA A 43 -4.17 5.86 0.28
C ALA A 43 -4.48 6.20 -1.19
N LEU A 44 -5.68 6.72 -1.49
CA LEU A 44 -6.03 7.23 -2.81
C LEU A 44 -5.23 8.47 -3.19
N LYS A 45 -5.10 9.45 -2.29
CA LYS A 45 -4.28 10.66 -2.54
C LYS A 45 -2.82 10.30 -2.84
N GLU A 46 -2.26 9.34 -2.10
CA GLU A 46 -0.91 8.83 -2.34
C GLU A 46 -0.71 8.17 -3.73
N ILE A 47 -1.81 7.74 -4.38
CA ILE A 47 -1.81 7.19 -5.74
C ILE A 47 -1.93 8.34 -6.74
N GLU A 48 -2.86 9.27 -6.52
CA GLU A 48 -3.10 10.44 -7.39
C GLU A 48 -1.85 11.30 -7.53
N GLU A 49 -1.16 11.62 -6.42
CA GLU A 49 0.11 12.37 -6.42
C GLU A 49 1.19 11.71 -7.28
N LYS A 50 1.11 10.40 -7.46
CA LYS A 50 2.08 9.64 -8.25
C LYS A 50 1.75 9.56 -9.74
N GLU A 51 0.47 9.70 -10.11
CA GLU A 51 0.08 9.78 -11.52
C GLU A 51 0.44 11.14 -12.14
N GLU A 52 0.64 12.17 -11.30
CA GLU A 52 1.01 13.53 -11.71
C GLU A 52 2.54 13.74 -11.86
N GLU A 53 3.38 12.81 -11.37
CA GLU A 53 4.85 12.79 -11.51
C GLU A 53 5.35 11.99 -12.72
#